data_AF-A0A916QK90-F1
#
_entry.id   AF-A0A916QK90-F1
#
_cell.length_a   1.000
_cell.length_b   1.000
_cell.length_c   1.000
_cell.angle_alpha   90.00
_cell.angle_beta   90.00
_cell.angle_gamma   90.00
#
_symmetry.space_group_name_H-M   'P 1'
#
loop_
_entity.id
_entity.type
_entity.pdbx_description
1 polymer ?
#
loop_
_entity_poly.entity_id
_entity_poly.type
_entity_poly.pdbx_seq_one_letter_code
_entity_poly.pdbx_strand_id
1 'polypeptide(L)'
;MIYGLARYYGRDEVSCDVKFTIVGNGEVLGVWKNLARTLDIESQVLFVGSKFGSELDEIFEDSHIAVSSLGLHKIGLASASTLKSREYLARGLPIVCVDDIDFGDWPRFAFKCQNNTSAIDVESIVNWYTYEIAKQVLPEQIRNFAIENLDIRVKASKIID
;
A
#
# COMPACT_ATOMS: atom_id res chain seq x y z
N MET A 1 -9.59 1.26 3.24
CA MET A 1 -8.67 0.93 4.34
C MET A 1 -9.30 1.11 5.71
N ILE A 2 -9.68 2.32 6.15
CA ILE A 2 -10.25 2.57 7.50
C ILE A 2 -11.44 1.66 7.85
N TYR A 3 -12.44 1.53 6.97
CA TYR A 3 -13.53 0.55 7.17
C TYR A 3 -13.06 -0.91 7.24
N GLY A 4 -12.00 -1.25 6.51
CA GLY A 4 -11.38 -2.58 6.55
C GLY A 4 -10.75 -2.88 7.90
N LEU A 5 -10.05 -1.89 8.48
CA LEU A 5 -9.50 -1.98 9.84
C LEU A 5 -10.62 -2.14 10.88
N ALA A 6 -11.66 -1.32 10.81
CA ALA A 6 -12.81 -1.45 11.73
C ALA A 6 -13.44 -2.85 11.66
N ARG A 7 -13.59 -3.40 10.45
CA ARG A 7 -14.09 -4.78 10.26
C ARG A 7 -13.11 -5.83 10.79
N TYR A 8 -11.80 -5.58 10.71
CA TYR A 8 -10.78 -6.51 11.22
C TYR A 8 -10.81 -6.57 12.75
N TYR A 9 -10.84 -5.42 13.42
CA TYR A 9 -10.88 -5.33 14.89
C TYR A 9 -12.24 -5.61 15.51
N GLY A 10 -13.33 -5.57 14.73
CA GLY A 10 -14.67 -5.97 15.17
C GLY A 10 -14.89 -7.49 15.23
N ARG A 11 -13.84 -8.30 15.07
CA ARG A 11 -13.91 -9.77 15.14
C ARG A 11 -13.55 -10.25 16.55
N ASP A 12 -13.99 -11.46 16.87
CA ASP A 12 -13.68 -12.08 18.17
C ASP A 12 -12.17 -12.34 18.36
N GLU A 13 -11.47 -12.66 17.26
CA GLU A 13 -10.03 -12.92 17.25
C GLU A 13 -9.35 -12.09 16.16
N VAL A 14 -8.23 -11.46 16.54
CA VAL A 14 -7.32 -10.74 15.64
C VAL A 14 -5.97 -11.46 15.60
N SER A 15 -5.46 -11.69 14.40
CA SER A 15 -4.21 -12.43 14.17
C SER A 15 -2.94 -11.63 14.52
N CYS A 16 -2.98 -10.31 14.39
CA CYS A 16 -1.92 -9.40 14.84
C CYS A 16 -2.43 -7.95 15.03
N ASP A 17 -1.63 -7.09 15.65
CA ASP A 17 -1.91 -5.65 15.68
C ASP A 17 -1.45 -4.98 14.37
N VAL A 18 -2.33 -4.19 13.75
CA VAL A 18 -2.12 -3.47 12.50
C VAL A 18 -2.17 -1.97 12.75
N LYS A 19 -1.05 -1.28 12.48
CA LYS A 19 -0.99 0.18 12.41
C LYS A 19 -1.01 0.65 10.97
N PHE A 20 -1.90 1.59 10.67
CA PHE A 20 -2.00 2.24 9.37
C PHE A 20 -1.55 3.69 9.45
N THR A 21 -0.32 3.94 9.01
CA THR A 21 0.27 5.28 8.96
C THR A 21 -0.13 5.98 7.66
N ILE A 22 -0.70 7.17 7.78
CA ILE A 22 -1.11 8.04 6.68
C ILE A 22 -0.25 9.29 6.69
N VAL A 23 0.56 9.44 5.65
CA VAL A 23 1.37 10.62 5.38
C VAL A 23 0.61 11.57 4.43
N GLY A 24 0.59 12.85 4.76
CA GLY A 24 0.01 13.93 3.97
C GLY A 24 -1.12 14.69 4.68
N ASN A 25 -1.40 15.88 4.16
CA ASN A 25 -2.40 16.82 4.68
C ASN A 25 -3.52 17.07 3.67
N GLY A 26 -4.01 16.03 2.99
CA GLY A 26 -5.08 16.17 2.00
C GLY A 26 -6.39 16.68 2.61
N GLU A 27 -7.26 17.26 1.78
CA GLU A 27 -8.53 17.89 2.20
C GLU A 27 -9.45 16.94 2.99
N VAL A 28 -9.38 15.64 2.69
CA VAL A 28 -10.19 14.59 3.32
C VAL A 28 -9.67 14.13 4.69
N LEU A 29 -8.54 14.67 5.17
CA LEU A 29 -7.90 14.25 6.42
C LEU A 29 -8.83 14.38 7.63
N GLY A 30 -9.57 15.49 7.73
CA GLY A 30 -10.53 15.71 8.82
C GLY A 30 -11.65 14.67 8.83
N VAL A 31 -12.14 14.30 7.65
CA VAL A 31 -13.16 13.25 7.48
C VAL A 31 -12.63 11.90 7.93
N TRP A 32 -11.39 11.56 7.57
CA TRP A 32 -10.78 10.28 7.96
C TRP A 32 -10.46 10.18 9.44
N LYS A 33 -10.00 11.26 10.08
CA LYS A 33 -9.81 11.31 11.54
C LYS A 33 -11.13 11.08 12.26
N ASN A 34 -12.18 11.78 11.86
CA ASN A 34 -13.51 11.60 12.45
C ASN A 34 -14.04 10.18 12.21
N LEU A 35 -13.84 9.63 11.01
CA LEU A 35 -14.26 8.26 10.70
C LEU A 35 -13.54 7.23 11.58
N ALA A 36 -12.23 7.38 11.80
CA ALA A 36 -11.48 6.50 12.69
C ALA A 36 -12.02 6.55 14.14
N ARG A 37 -12.42 7.75 14.61
CA ARG A 37 -13.09 7.94 15.91
C ARG A 37 -14.43 7.25 15.98
N THR A 38 -15.29 7.50 15.00
CA THR A 38 -16.64 6.92 14.97
C THR A 38 -16.61 5.39 14.94
N LEU A 39 -15.56 4.81 14.36
CA LEU A 39 -15.36 3.37 14.26
C LEU A 39 -14.48 2.78 15.37
N ASP A 40 -14.11 3.59 16.38
CA ASP A 40 -13.28 3.18 17.53
C ASP A 40 -11.94 2.51 17.17
N ILE A 41 -11.27 3.03 16.12
CA ILE A 41 -9.97 2.56 15.64
C ILE A 41 -8.92 3.68 15.57
N GLU A 42 -9.08 4.75 16.35
CA GLU A 42 -8.12 5.87 16.35
C GLU A 42 -6.71 5.42 16.73
N SER A 43 -6.57 4.42 17.62
CA SER A 43 -5.27 3.90 18.02
C SER A 43 -4.56 3.05 16.94
N GLN A 44 -5.25 2.74 15.85
CA GLN A 44 -4.77 1.93 14.73
C GLN A 44 -4.43 2.81 13.51
N VAL A 45 -4.89 4.06 13.45
CA VAL A 45 -4.67 4.94 12.30
C VAL A 45 -3.84 6.15 12.71
N LEU A 46 -2.56 6.17 12.30
CA LEU A 46 -1.63 7.23 12.62
C LEU A 46 -1.62 8.28 11.50
N PHE A 47 -2.06 9.49 11.82
CA PHE A 47 -2.01 10.62 10.90
C PHE A 47 -0.81 11.50 11.23
N VAL A 48 0.27 11.39 10.44
CA VAL A 48 1.57 12.04 10.75
C VAL A 48 1.78 13.37 10.00
N GLY A 49 0.80 13.78 9.21
CA GLY A 49 0.88 14.97 8.35
C GLY A 49 1.85 14.80 7.18
N SER A 50 2.14 15.88 6.46
CA SER A 50 3.11 15.85 5.36
C SER A 50 4.53 15.59 5.88
N LYS A 51 5.22 14.61 5.29
CA LYS A 51 6.61 14.25 5.58
C LYS A 51 7.40 14.19 4.28
N PHE A 52 8.69 14.52 4.35
CA PHE A 52 9.59 14.60 3.20
C PHE A 52 11.01 14.19 3.60
N GLY A 53 11.82 13.78 2.63
CA GLY A 53 13.22 13.41 2.86
C GLY A 53 13.37 12.36 3.96
N SER A 54 14.30 12.59 4.88
CA SER A 54 14.64 11.64 5.94
C SER A 54 13.45 11.28 6.84
N GLU A 55 12.56 12.22 7.16
CA GLU A 55 11.38 11.90 7.98
C GLU A 55 10.41 10.94 7.27
N LEU A 56 10.35 11.00 5.94
CA LEU A 56 9.56 10.06 5.14
C LEU A 56 10.31 8.73 4.97
N ASP A 57 11.63 8.78 4.83
CA ASP A 57 12.49 7.59 4.76
C ASP A 57 12.35 6.73 6.03
N GLU A 58 12.38 7.34 7.22
CA GLU A 58 12.17 6.66 8.50
C GLU A 58 10.82 5.92 8.56
N ILE A 59 9.76 6.52 8.03
CA ILE A 59 8.43 5.88 7.99
C ILE A 59 8.46 4.65 7.07
N PHE A 60 9.18 4.71 5.95
CA PHE A 60 9.34 3.56 5.08
C PHE A 60 10.14 2.45 5.73
N GLU A 61 11.21 2.78 6.45
CA GLU A 61 12.06 1.82 7.17
C GLU A 61 11.30 1.10 8.30
N ASP A 62 10.37 1.80 8.96
CA ASP A 62 9.50 1.22 10.00
C ASP A 62 8.27 0.49 9.42
N SER A 63 8.03 0.56 8.11
CA SER A 63 6.85 -0.01 7.47
C SER A 63 7.06 -1.45 7.00
N HIS A 64 6.06 -2.31 7.25
CA HIS A 64 6.04 -3.69 6.76
C HIS A 64 5.48 -3.82 5.33
N ILE A 65 4.45 -3.03 5.02
CA ILE A 65 3.68 -3.09 3.77
C ILE A 65 3.33 -1.65 3.37
N ALA A 66 3.51 -1.31 2.10
CA ALA A 66 3.10 -0.02 1.58
C ALA A 66 1.75 -0.09 0.85
N VAL A 67 0.92 0.93 1.01
CA VAL A 67 -0.42 1.00 0.39
C VAL A 67 -0.39 2.00 -0.75
N SER A 68 -0.54 1.51 -1.98
CA SER A 68 -0.61 2.34 -3.17
C SER A 68 -2.01 2.95 -3.35
N SER A 69 -2.27 3.57 -4.51
CA SER A 69 -3.57 4.19 -4.77
C SER A 69 -4.66 3.13 -4.96
N LEU A 70 -5.53 2.99 -3.96
CA LEU A 70 -6.64 2.00 -4.00
C LEU A 70 -7.95 2.56 -4.60
N GLY A 71 -8.05 3.87 -4.76
CA GLY A 71 -9.29 4.56 -5.14
C GLY A 71 -9.43 4.88 -6.63
N LEU A 72 -8.81 4.12 -7.53
CA LEU A 72 -8.74 4.45 -8.96
C LEU A 72 -10.13 4.50 -9.65
N HIS A 73 -11.08 3.67 -9.20
CA HIS A 73 -12.46 3.71 -9.70
C HIS A 73 -13.14 5.07 -9.56
N LYS A 74 -12.74 5.88 -8.56
CA LYS A 74 -13.31 7.22 -8.35
C LYS A 74 -13.00 8.20 -9.49
N ILE A 75 -11.96 7.90 -10.26
CA ILE A 75 -11.51 8.68 -11.43
C ILE A 75 -11.68 7.89 -12.73
N GLY A 76 -12.46 6.80 -12.72
CA GLY A 76 -12.74 5.99 -13.90
C GLY A 76 -11.58 5.12 -14.40
N LEU A 77 -10.54 4.92 -13.59
CA LEU A 77 -9.39 4.08 -13.96
C LEU A 77 -9.53 2.68 -13.38
N ALA A 78 -9.33 1.65 -14.23
CA ALA A 78 -9.28 0.25 -13.82
C ALA A 78 -7.91 -0.13 -13.24
N SER A 79 -6.83 0.42 -13.80
CA SER A 79 -5.43 0.18 -13.46
C SER A 79 -4.62 1.48 -13.59
N ALA A 80 -3.45 1.56 -12.95
CA ALA A 80 -2.54 2.69 -13.12
C ALA A 80 -1.08 2.38 -12.77
N SER A 81 -0.16 3.02 -13.50
CA SER A 81 1.26 3.07 -13.16
C SER A 81 1.56 4.16 -12.12
N THR A 82 1.03 4.02 -10.90
CA THR A 82 1.17 5.07 -9.89
C THR A 82 2.62 5.25 -9.43
N LEU A 83 3.06 6.50 -9.25
CA LEU A 83 4.41 6.82 -8.72
C LEU A 83 4.66 6.21 -7.34
N LYS A 84 3.61 6.10 -6.51
CA LYS A 84 3.66 5.46 -5.19
C LYS A 84 4.14 4.02 -5.27
N SER A 85 3.55 3.21 -6.16
CA SER A 85 3.98 1.82 -6.33
C SER A 85 5.48 1.73 -6.70
N ARG A 86 5.98 2.64 -7.55
CA ARG A 86 7.39 2.63 -7.99
C ARG A 86 8.32 2.96 -6.84
N GLU A 87 8.02 4.00 -6.07
CA GLU A 87 8.83 4.40 -4.93
C GLU A 87 8.89 3.28 -3.87
N TYR A 88 7.74 2.70 -3.53
CA TYR A 88 7.66 1.66 -2.49
C TYR A 88 8.43 0.41 -2.90
N LEU A 89 8.26 -0.05 -4.15
CA LEU A 89 8.98 -1.21 -4.66
C LEU A 89 10.49 -0.94 -4.77
N ALA A 90 10.90 0.26 -5.20
CA ALA A 90 12.32 0.64 -5.24
C ALA A 90 12.97 0.69 -3.85
N ARG A 91 12.18 0.98 -2.80
CA ARG A 91 12.63 0.89 -1.41
C ARG A 91 12.68 -0.55 -0.88
N GLY A 92 12.07 -1.50 -1.61
CA GLY A 92 12.04 -2.91 -1.26
C GLY A 92 10.84 -3.29 -0.39
N LEU A 93 9.78 -2.48 -0.38
CA LEU A 93 8.56 -2.75 0.37
C LEU A 93 7.55 -3.54 -0.47
N PRO A 94 6.96 -4.62 0.07
CA PRO A 94 5.80 -5.26 -0.57
C PRO A 94 4.61 -4.30 -0.53
N ILE A 95 3.74 -4.38 -1.53
CA ILE A 95 2.67 -3.39 -1.73
C ILE A 95 1.28 -4.00 -1.75
N VAL A 96 0.30 -3.21 -1.31
CA VAL A 96 -1.13 -3.42 -1.56
C VAL A 96 -1.57 -2.42 -2.62
N CYS A 97 -2.13 -2.90 -3.72
CA CYS A 97 -2.55 -2.06 -4.84
C CYS A 97 -3.78 -2.64 -5.54
N VAL A 98 -4.37 -1.91 -6.48
CA VAL A 98 -5.48 -2.45 -7.30
C VAL A 98 -4.92 -3.22 -8.50
N ASP A 99 -4.62 -2.54 -9.58
CA ASP A 99 -4.05 -3.12 -10.78
C ASP A 99 -3.01 -2.16 -11.34
N ASP A 100 -1.93 -2.72 -11.87
CA ASP A 100 -0.77 -1.96 -12.31
C ASP A 100 -0.33 -2.51 -13.68
N ILE A 101 -0.41 -1.66 -14.70
CA ILE A 101 -0.17 -2.06 -16.10
C ILE A 101 1.27 -2.47 -16.37
N ASP A 102 2.20 -2.14 -15.47
CA ASP A 102 3.61 -2.49 -15.62
C ASP A 102 3.97 -3.82 -14.96
N PHE A 103 3.03 -4.44 -14.24
CA PHE A 103 3.21 -5.78 -13.69
C PHE A 103 2.73 -6.77 -14.75
N GLY A 104 3.67 -7.23 -15.59
CA GLY A 104 3.38 -8.25 -16.61
C GLY A 104 2.78 -9.50 -15.97
N ASP A 105 3.65 -10.36 -15.42
CA ASP A 105 3.21 -11.39 -14.47
C ASP A 105 3.03 -10.77 -13.08
N TRP A 106 1.97 -11.16 -12.38
CA TRP A 106 1.65 -10.56 -11.09
C TRP A 106 2.71 -10.93 -10.04
N PRO A 107 3.45 -9.94 -9.49
CA PRO A 107 4.55 -10.24 -8.59
C PRO A 107 4.02 -10.70 -7.22
N ARG A 108 4.67 -11.69 -6.61
CA ARG A 108 4.25 -12.25 -5.31
C ARG A 108 4.20 -11.20 -4.19
N PHE A 109 5.04 -10.17 -4.27
CA PHE A 109 5.11 -9.05 -3.33
C PHE A 109 4.12 -7.90 -3.61
N ALA A 110 3.15 -8.10 -4.52
CA ALA A 110 2.00 -7.23 -4.66
C ALA A 110 0.71 -7.97 -4.27
N PHE A 111 -0.07 -7.41 -3.37
CA PHE A 111 -1.41 -7.87 -3.05
C PHE A 111 -2.45 -7.08 -3.87
N LYS A 112 -3.27 -7.79 -4.65
CA LYS A 112 -4.31 -7.21 -5.51
C LYS A 112 -5.62 -7.00 -4.75
N CYS A 113 -6.01 -5.74 -4.56
CA CYS A 113 -7.32 -5.37 -4.03
C CYS A 113 -8.34 -5.17 -5.14
N GLN A 114 -9.62 -5.32 -4.78
CA GLN A 114 -10.72 -4.93 -5.65
C GLN A 114 -10.75 -3.40 -5.85
N ASN A 115 -10.90 -2.96 -7.10
CA ASN A 115 -11.02 -1.55 -7.43
C ASN A 115 -12.48 -1.08 -7.39
N ASN A 116 -13.08 -1.07 -6.19
CA ASN A 116 -14.46 -0.67 -5.98
C ASN A 116 -14.63 -0.02 -4.59
N THR A 117 -15.87 0.23 -4.18
CA THR A 117 -16.20 0.89 -2.91
C THR A 117 -16.24 -0.08 -1.71
N SER A 118 -15.96 -1.36 -1.90
CA SER A 118 -15.97 -2.33 -0.81
C SER A 118 -14.86 -2.05 0.21
N ALA A 119 -15.09 -2.47 1.46
CA ALA A 119 -14.05 -2.40 2.48
C ALA A 119 -12.91 -3.36 2.13
N ILE A 120 -11.67 -2.90 2.35
CA ILE A 120 -10.46 -3.71 2.13
C ILE A 120 -10.45 -4.87 3.13
N ASP A 121 -10.11 -6.07 2.64
CA ASP A 121 -9.93 -7.24 3.50
C ASP A 121 -8.53 -7.24 4.14
N VAL A 122 -8.44 -6.67 5.33
CA VAL A 122 -7.18 -6.55 6.08
C VAL A 122 -6.65 -7.91 6.51
N GLU A 123 -7.52 -8.89 6.77
CA GLU A 123 -7.08 -10.23 7.18
C GLU A 123 -6.34 -10.95 6.07
N SER A 124 -6.87 -10.88 4.85
CA SER A 124 -6.17 -11.46 3.70
C SER A 124 -4.80 -10.81 3.48
N ILE A 125 -4.68 -9.50 3.72
CA ILE A 125 -3.39 -8.79 3.65
C ILE A 125 -2.43 -9.27 4.74
N VAL A 126 -2.91 -9.38 5.99
CA VAL A 126 -2.11 -9.88 7.13
C VAL A 126 -1.62 -11.30 6.86
N ASN A 127 -2.51 -12.18 6.41
CA ASN A 127 -2.17 -13.57 6.11
C ASN A 127 -1.18 -13.68 4.95
N TRP A 128 -1.43 -12.96 3.86
CA TRP A 128 -0.50 -12.89 2.73
C TRP A 128 0.90 -12.43 3.18
N TYR A 129 0.98 -11.34 3.94
CA TYR A 129 2.27 -10.84 4.41
C TYR A 129 2.98 -11.86 5.33
N THR A 130 2.25 -12.38 6.31
CA THR A 130 2.79 -13.26 7.35
C THR A 130 3.29 -14.58 6.78
N TYR A 131 2.50 -15.19 5.90
CA TYR A 131 2.78 -16.53 5.40
C TYR A 131 3.59 -16.53 4.09
N GLU A 132 3.43 -15.54 3.22
CA GLU A 132 4.05 -15.56 1.88
C GLU A 132 5.20 -14.56 1.68
N ILE A 133 5.27 -13.51 2.51
CA ILE A 133 6.22 -12.40 2.32
C ILE A 133 7.31 -12.38 3.38
N ALA A 134 6.94 -12.19 4.65
CA ALA A 134 7.85 -11.79 5.74
C ALA A 134 9.11 -12.66 5.88
N LYS A 135 9.04 -13.96 5.54
CA LYS A 135 10.17 -14.90 5.63
C LYS A 135 10.67 -15.40 4.28
N GLN A 136 9.97 -15.09 3.20
CA GLN A 136 10.17 -15.72 1.90
C GLN A 136 10.53 -14.74 0.78
N VAL A 137 10.34 -13.43 0.97
CA VAL A 137 10.75 -12.39 0.02
C VAL A 137 11.73 -11.46 0.71
N LEU A 138 12.92 -11.32 0.14
CA LEU A 138 13.89 -10.34 0.59
C LEU A 138 13.59 -8.97 -0.03
N PRO A 139 13.75 -7.86 0.70
CA PRO A 139 13.57 -6.51 0.16
C PRO A 139 14.39 -6.23 -1.11
N GLU A 140 15.57 -6.85 -1.25
CA GLU A 140 16.41 -6.74 -2.44
C GLU A 140 15.72 -7.31 -3.69
N GLN A 141 14.98 -8.41 -3.58
CA GLN A 141 14.25 -8.98 -4.73
C GLN A 141 13.19 -8.03 -5.26
N ILE A 142 12.49 -7.35 -4.35
CA ILE A 142 11.48 -6.33 -4.66
C ILE A 142 12.14 -5.12 -5.35
N ARG A 143 13.27 -4.68 -4.81
CA ARG A 143 14.06 -3.57 -5.38
C ARG A 143 14.59 -3.89 -6.77
N ASN A 144 15.14 -5.08 -6.97
CA ASN A 144 15.66 -5.51 -8.27
C ASN A 144 14.55 -5.54 -9.31
N PHE A 145 13.37 -6.05 -8.97
CA PHE A 145 12.20 -5.97 -9.85
C PHE A 145 11.89 -4.52 -10.26
N ALA A 146 11.89 -3.58 -9.31
CA ALA A 146 11.63 -2.17 -9.61
C ALA A 146 12.67 -1.58 -10.57
N ILE A 147 13.96 -1.86 -10.37
CA ILE A 147 15.06 -1.39 -11.22
C ILE A 147 14.95 -1.98 -12.63
N GLU A 148 14.67 -3.28 -12.73
CA GLU A 148 14.66 -3.99 -14.01
C GLU A 148 13.42 -3.72 -14.86
N ASN A 149 12.29 -3.35 -14.24
CA ASN A 149 11.00 -3.29 -14.94
C ASN A 149 10.34 -1.90 -14.91
N LEU A 150 10.56 -1.12 -13.84
CA LEU A 150 9.81 0.10 -13.55
C LEU A 150 10.68 1.37 -13.62
N ASP A 151 12.00 1.23 -13.69
CA ASP A 151 12.92 2.35 -13.88
C ASP A 151 12.59 3.11 -15.18
N ILE A 152 12.63 4.45 -15.11
CA ILE A 152 12.26 5.29 -16.25
C ILE A 152 13.11 5.01 -17.50
N ARG A 153 14.38 4.62 -17.34
CA ARG A 153 15.26 4.29 -18.47
C ARG A 153 14.76 3.04 -19.20
N VAL A 154 14.29 2.04 -18.44
CA VAL A 154 13.66 0.83 -18.99
C VAL A 154 12.33 1.14 -19.65
N LYS A 155 11.53 2.05 -19.07
CA LYS A 155 10.24 2.45 -19.66
C LYS A 155 10.42 3.27 -20.93
N ALA A 156 11.39 4.18 -20.95
CA ALA A 156 11.67 5.04 -22.08
C ALA A 156 12.23 4.26 -23.28
N SER A 157 13.11 3.27 -23.06
CA SER A 157 13.66 2.47 -24.16
C SER A 157 12.58 1.75 -24.96
N LYS A 158 11.51 1.29 -24.31
CA LYS A 158 10.35 0.62 -24.96
C LYS A 158 9.52 1.53 -25.86
N ILE A 159 9.72 2.85 -25.81
CA ILE A 159 8.93 3.85 -26.56
C ILE A 159 9.77 4.49 -27.67
N ILE A 160 11.07 4.65 -27.43
CA ILE A 160 11.97 5.40 -28.31
C ILE A 160 12.53 4.54 -29.46
N ASP A 161 12.40 3.21 -29.35
CA ASP A 161 12.78 2.26 -30.41
C ASP A 161 11.72 2.14 -31.52
#